data_AF-A0A354QB19-F1
#
_entry.id   AF-A0A354QB19-F1
#
_cell.length_a   1.000
_cell.length_b   1.000
_cell.length_c   1.000
_cell.angle_alpha   90.00
_cell.angle_beta   90.00
_cell.angle_gamma   90.00
#
_symmetry.space_group_name_H-M   'P 1'
#
loop_
_entity.id
_entity.type
_entity.pdbx_description
1 polymer ?
#
loop_
_entity_poly.entity_id
_entity_poly.type
_entity_poly.pdbx_seq_one_letter_code
_entity_poly.pdbx_strand_id
1 'polypeptide(L)'
;GHNLQTEHLLVDKAFTLNLTAPEMTVLVGGMRVLNANAGASKHGVLTDRPETLTNDFFVNVLDISTEWKATSDAEQEFEGRDRKSGELRSTGTRVDLVFGSNSELRSLAEVYASDDAQQKFVSDFVAAWDKVMNLDRFDL
;
A
#
# COMPACT_ATOMS: atom_id res chain seq x y z
N GLY A 1 1.75 8.65 -26.28
CA GLY A 1 2.09 9.20 -24.95
C GLY A 1 2.59 8.05 -24.12
N HIS A 2 3.68 8.22 -23.38
CA HIS A 2 4.29 7.16 -22.58
C HIS A 2 3.23 6.50 -21.68
N ASN A 3 2.88 5.25 -21.97
CA ASN A 3 1.96 4.44 -21.17
C ASN A 3 2.76 3.89 -19.98
N LEU A 4 3.10 4.77 -19.04
CA LEU A 4 3.81 4.38 -17.82
C LEU A 4 2.87 3.53 -16.97
N GLN A 5 3.38 2.40 -16.49
CA GLN A 5 2.62 1.55 -15.58
C GLN A 5 2.31 2.33 -14.29
N THR A 6 1.17 2.07 -13.69
CA THR A 6 0.61 2.84 -12.57
C THR A 6 1.56 2.95 -11.37
N GLU A 7 2.39 1.94 -11.12
CA GLU A 7 3.45 1.92 -10.12
C GLU A 7 4.56 2.96 -10.37
N HIS A 8 4.84 3.32 -11.64
CA HIS A 8 5.79 4.40 -11.95
C HIS A 8 5.18 5.77 -11.61
N LEU A 9 3.88 5.94 -11.84
CA LEU A 9 3.18 7.18 -11.46
C LEU A 9 3.11 7.34 -9.94
N LEU A 10 3.04 6.24 -9.18
CA LEU A 10 3.18 6.27 -7.72
C LEU A 10 4.55 6.82 -7.30
N VAL A 11 5.63 6.29 -7.87
CA VAL A 11 7.00 6.71 -7.55
C VAL A 11 7.22 8.17 -7.95
N ASP A 12 6.77 8.57 -9.12
CA ASP A 12 6.82 9.98 -9.57
C ASP A 12 6.07 10.89 -8.60
N LYS A 13 4.86 10.50 -8.19
CA LYS A 13 4.09 11.26 -7.21
C LYS A 13 4.81 11.37 -5.86
N ALA A 14 5.39 10.28 -5.38
CA ALA A 14 6.17 10.27 -4.14
C ALA A 14 7.38 11.22 -4.22
N PHE A 15 8.08 11.23 -5.36
CA PHE A 15 9.18 12.15 -5.62
C PHE A 15 8.72 13.62 -5.56
N THR A 16 7.58 13.97 -6.15
CA THR A 16 7.05 15.36 -6.07
C THR A 16 6.70 15.80 -4.65
N LEU A 17 6.42 14.85 -3.75
CA LEU A 17 6.15 15.10 -2.33
C LEU A 17 7.41 14.99 -1.46
N ASN A 18 8.59 14.92 -2.09
CA ASN A 18 9.88 14.76 -1.41
C ASN A 18 9.92 13.56 -0.44
N LEU A 19 9.23 12.46 -0.81
CA LEU A 19 9.16 11.24 -0.01
C LEU A 19 10.27 10.27 -0.38
N THR A 20 10.86 9.66 0.64
CA THR A 20 11.72 8.48 0.51
C THR A 20 10.88 7.22 0.27
N ALA A 21 11.51 6.13 -0.19
CA ALA A 21 10.80 4.86 -0.39
C ALA A 21 10.14 4.32 0.91
N PRO A 22 10.78 4.35 2.10
CA PRO A 22 10.11 3.98 3.36
C PRO A 22 8.91 4.86 3.71
N GLU A 23 9.01 6.19 3.54
CA GLU A 23 7.91 7.12 3.83
C GLU A 23 6.71 6.89 2.89
N MET A 24 6.98 6.73 1.59
CA MET A 24 5.94 6.34 0.62
C MET A 24 5.29 5.01 1.02
N THR A 25 6.08 4.03 1.44
CA THR A 25 5.59 2.70 1.83
C THR A 25 4.61 2.81 2.97
N VAL A 26 4.98 3.44 4.09
CA VAL A 26 4.09 3.58 5.25
C VAL A 26 2.85 4.40 4.91
N LEU A 27 2.97 5.47 4.14
CA LEU A 27 1.84 6.30 3.73
C LEU A 27 0.83 5.51 2.91
N VAL A 28 1.27 4.71 1.93
CA VAL A 28 0.34 3.88 1.14
C VAL A 28 -0.36 2.86 2.04
N GLY A 29 0.40 2.10 2.84
CA GLY A 29 -0.18 1.09 3.73
C GLY A 29 -1.18 1.67 4.73
N GLY A 30 -0.84 2.80 5.36
CA GLY A 30 -1.71 3.48 6.31
C GLY A 30 -2.96 4.07 5.66
N MET A 31 -2.84 4.72 4.51
CA MET A 31 -3.99 5.28 3.79
C MET A 31 -4.98 4.21 3.34
N ARG A 32 -4.50 3.00 3.01
CA ARG A 32 -5.35 1.86 2.68
C ARG A 32 -6.18 1.37 3.86
N VAL A 33 -5.56 1.13 5.03
CA VAL A 33 -6.30 0.67 6.21
C VAL A 33 -7.23 1.77 6.77
N LEU A 34 -6.88 3.04 6.57
CA LEU A 34 -7.75 4.18 6.89
C LEU A 34 -8.88 4.41 5.87
N ASN A 35 -9.01 3.54 4.86
CA ASN A 35 -10.06 3.59 3.85
C ASN A 35 -10.12 4.95 3.11
N ALA A 36 -8.96 5.57 2.89
CA ALA A 36 -8.84 6.89 2.25
C ALA A 36 -8.80 6.81 0.71
N ASN A 37 -9.51 5.84 0.14
CA ASN A 37 -9.56 5.63 -1.30
C ASN A 37 -10.55 6.58 -1.98
N ALA A 38 -10.19 7.06 -3.18
CA ALA A 38 -11.09 7.86 -4.00
C ALA A 38 -12.38 7.06 -4.32
N GLY A 39 -13.53 7.72 -4.22
CA GLY A 39 -14.84 7.09 -4.46
C GLY A 39 -15.17 5.95 -3.49
N ALA A 40 -14.51 5.87 -2.33
CA ALA A 40 -14.68 4.80 -1.35
C ALA A 40 -14.45 3.37 -1.91
N SER A 41 -13.58 3.24 -2.93
CA SER A 41 -13.21 1.94 -3.48
C SER A 41 -12.56 1.04 -2.42
N LYS A 42 -12.79 -0.27 -2.54
CA LYS A 42 -12.25 -1.29 -1.63
C LYS A 42 -10.90 -1.87 -2.05
N HIS A 43 -10.36 -1.44 -3.19
CA HIS A 43 -9.06 -1.94 -3.65
C HIS A 43 -7.95 -1.62 -2.65
N GLY A 44 -7.17 -2.64 -2.29
CA GLY A 44 -6.05 -2.53 -1.37
C GLY A 44 -6.44 -2.31 0.09
N VAL A 45 -7.73 -2.27 0.44
CA VAL A 45 -8.17 -2.20 1.85
C VAL A 45 -8.08 -3.60 2.46
N LEU A 46 -6.85 -4.02 2.75
CA LEU A 46 -6.54 -5.36 3.25
C LEU A 46 -6.61 -5.39 4.78
N THR A 47 -7.79 -5.17 5.34
CA THR A 47 -8.06 -5.23 6.79
C THR A 47 -9.54 -5.46 7.05
N ASP A 48 -9.86 -6.13 8.15
CA ASP A 48 -11.23 -6.28 8.66
C ASP A 48 -11.64 -5.14 9.60
N ARG A 49 -10.71 -4.22 9.89
CA ARG A 49 -10.91 -3.09 10.81
C ARG A 49 -10.57 -1.77 10.10
N PRO A 50 -11.33 -1.39 9.05
CA PRO A 50 -11.11 -0.12 8.38
C PRO A 50 -11.18 1.05 9.38
N GLU A 51 -10.49 2.13 9.06
CA GLU A 51 -10.39 3.34 9.90
C GLU A 51 -9.58 3.14 11.20
N THR A 52 -8.91 1.99 11.34
CA THR A 52 -7.94 1.73 12.41
C THR A 52 -6.53 1.65 11.82
N LEU A 53 -5.63 2.53 12.27
CA LEU A 53 -4.25 2.55 11.78
C LEU A 53 -3.47 1.32 12.29
N THR A 54 -3.25 0.38 11.40
CA THR A 54 -2.59 -0.92 11.64
C THR A 54 -1.69 -1.29 10.47
N ASN A 55 -0.75 -2.21 10.68
CA ASN A 55 0.11 -2.75 9.62
C ASN A 55 -0.57 -3.88 8.81
N ASP A 56 -1.88 -4.07 8.96
CA ASP A 56 -2.67 -5.14 8.32
C ASP A 56 -2.47 -5.19 6.80
N PHE A 57 -2.29 -4.03 6.15
CA PHE A 57 -1.99 -3.95 4.71
C PHE A 57 -0.77 -4.80 4.33
N PHE A 58 0.34 -4.66 5.07
CA PHE A 58 1.59 -5.36 4.75
C PHE A 58 1.52 -6.85 5.11
N VAL A 59 0.88 -7.18 6.23
CA VAL A 59 0.64 -8.57 6.63
C VAL A 59 -0.13 -9.30 5.54
N ASN A 60 -1.21 -8.70 5.03
CA ASN A 60 -2.11 -9.34 4.08
C ASN A 60 -1.59 -9.31 2.63
N VAL A 61 -0.87 -8.27 2.20
CA VAL A 61 -0.30 -8.22 0.83
C VAL A 61 0.83 -9.24 0.66
N LEU A 62 1.54 -9.58 1.74
CA LEU A 62 2.62 -10.57 1.75
C LEU A 62 2.15 -11.99 2.11
N ASP A 63 0.89 -12.15 2.51
CA ASP A 63 0.35 -13.45 2.90
C ASP A 63 0.34 -14.42 1.71
N ILE A 64 1.18 -15.45 1.82
CA ILE A 64 1.31 -16.51 0.82
C ILE A 64 0.06 -17.39 0.73
N SER A 65 -0.89 -17.31 1.67
CA SER A 65 -2.17 -18.01 1.57
C SER A 65 -3.08 -17.38 0.52
N THR A 66 -2.81 -16.14 0.12
CA THR A 66 -3.53 -15.42 -0.93
C THR A 66 -2.79 -15.57 -2.28
N GLU A 67 -3.55 -15.88 -3.32
CA GLU A 67 -3.11 -15.84 -4.71
C GLU A 67 -3.77 -14.68 -5.43
N TRP A 68 -2.95 -13.82 -6.06
CA TRP A 68 -3.42 -12.66 -6.79
C TRP A 68 -3.49 -12.96 -8.29
N LYS A 69 -4.65 -12.70 -8.90
CA LYS A 69 -4.87 -12.86 -10.35
C LYS A 69 -5.45 -11.60 -10.95
N ALA A 70 -4.92 -11.17 -12.09
CA ALA A 70 -5.47 -10.05 -12.83
C ALA A 70 -6.90 -10.35 -13.28
N THR A 71 -7.79 -9.36 -13.20
CA THR A 71 -9.19 -9.49 -13.66
C THR A 71 -9.33 -9.31 -15.17
N SER A 72 -8.29 -8.78 -15.83
CA SER A 72 -8.24 -8.53 -17.27
C SER A 72 -6.80 -8.44 -17.78
N ASP A 73 -6.63 -8.51 -19.10
CA ASP A 73 -5.34 -8.34 -19.79
C ASP A 73 -4.69 -6.96 -19.57
N ALA A 74 -5.47 -5.97 -19.12
CA ALA A 74 -4.95 -4.64 -18.79
C ALA A 74 -4.17 -4.62 -17.46
N GLU A 75 -4.28 -5.68 -16.64
CA GLU A 75 -3.58 -5.87 -15.37
C GLU A 75 -3.64 -4.64 -14.44
N GLN A 76 -4.78 -3.94 -14.39
CA GLN A 76 -4.99 -2.79 -13.51
C GLN A 76 -5.60 -3.18 -12.17
N GLU A 77 -6.45 -4.21 -12.19
CA GLU A 77 -7.18 -4.74 -11.05
C GLU A 77 -6.88 -6.23 -10.89
N PHE A 78 -6.84 -6.65 -9.64
CA PHE A 78 -6.48 -8.00 -9.24
C PHE A 78 -7.42 -8.50 -8.14
N GLU A 79 -7.77 -9.77 -8.23
CA GLU A 79 -8.48 -10.49 -7.18
C GLU A 79 -7.48 -11.33 -6.38
N GLY A 80 -7.49 -11.14 -5.06
CA GLY A 80 -6.80 -11.98 -4.09
C GLY A 80 -7.74 -13.08 -3.63
N ARG A 81 -7.40 -14.34 -3.94
CA ARG A 81 -8.19 -15.51 -3.57
C ARG A 81 -7.42 -16.42 -2.63
N ASP A 82 -8.12 -17.06 -1.71
CA ASP A 82 -7.53 -18.11 -0.87
C ASP A 82 -7.01 -19.25 -1.76
N ARG A 83 -5.76 -19.65 -1.58
CA ARG A 83 -5.14 -20.70 -2.41
C ARG A 83 -5.77 -22.08 -2.25
N LYS A 84 -6.40 -22.37 -1.12
CA LYS A 84 -6.98 -23.69 -0.82
C LYS A 84 -8.45 -23.76 -1.24
N SER A 85 -9.25 -22.75 -0.90
CA SER A 85 -10.69 -22.73 -1.18
C SER A 85 -11.05 -22.04 -2.50
N GLY A 86 -10.19 -21.15 -3.02
CA GLY A 86 -10.50 -20.31 -4.18
C GLY A 86 -11.43 -19.13 -3.86
N GLU A 87 -11.82 -18.96 -2.59
CA GLU A 87 -12.71 -17.89 -2.15
C GLU A 87 -12.07 -16.52 -2.34
N LEU A 88 -12.86 -15.57 -2.83
CA LEU A 88 -12.42 -14.18 -2.97
C LEU A 88 -12.24 -13.55 -1.59
N ARG A 89 -11.01 -13.15 -1.27
CA ARG A 89 -10.66 -12.47 -0.02
C ARG A 89 -10.64 -10.96 -0.18
N SER A 90 -10.03 -10.49 -1.25
CA SER A 90 -9.74 -9.07 -1.43
C SER A 90 -9.58 -8.70 -2.89
N THR A 91 -9.59 -7.40 -3.17
CA THR A 91 -9.20 -6.86 -4.47
C THR A 91 -8.10 -5.82 -4.29
N GLY A 92 -7.30 -5.59 -5.33
CA GLY A 92 -6.18 -4.67 -5.30
C GLY A 92 -5.82 -4.19 -6.70
N THR A 93 -5.00 -3.16 -6.76
CA THR A 93 -4.47 -2.59 -8.00
C THR A 93 -2.96 -2.82 -8.09
N ARG A 94 -2.34 -2.44 -9.21
CA ARG A 94 -0.87 -2.45 -9.35
C ARG A 94 -0.16 -1.67 -8.25
N VAL A 95 -0.74 -0.55 -7.81
CA VAL A 95 -0.21 0.29 -6.72
C VAL A 95 -0.13 -0.48 -5.40
N ASP A 96 -1.04 -1.41 -5.18
CA ASP A 96 -1.06 -2.21 -3.94
C ASP A 96 -0.09 -3.37 -4.06
N LEU A 97 -0.12 -4.08 -5.19
CA LEU A 97 0.65 -5.31 -5.38
C LEU A 97 2.14 -5.06 -5.67
N VAL A 98 2.53 -3.84 -6.04
CA VAL A 98 3.96 -3.51 -6.22
C VAL A 98 4.78 -3.75 -4.95
N PHE A 99 4.16 -3.59 -3.77
CA PHE A 99 4.78 -3.87 -2.47
C PHE A 99 5.02 -5.37 -2.23
N GLY A 100 4.37 -6.25 -2.99
CA GLY A 100 4.60 -7.69 -2.96
C GLY A 100 5.51 -8.22 -4.08
N SER A 101 5.70 -7.44 -5.16
CA SER A 101 6.34 -7.90 -6.40
C SER A 101 7.69 -7.23 -6.72
N ASN A 102 7.90 -5.97 -6.34
CA ASN A 102 9.19 -5.29 -6.48
C ASN A 102 10.10 -5.65 -5.30
N SER A 103 11.33 -6.10 -5.55
CA SER A 103 12.22 -6.61 -4.49
C SER A 103 12.57 -5.57 -3.43
N GLU A 104 12.76 -4.30 -3.81
CA GLU A 104 13.10 -3.23 -2.87
C GLU A 104 11.88 -2.86 -2.01
N LEU A 105 10.73 -2.62 -2.64
CA LEU A 105 9.50 -2.30 -1.90
C LEU A 105 9.02 -3.48 -1.05
N ARG A 106 9.22 -4.71 -1.52
CA ARG A 106 8.95 -5.93 -0.76
C ARG A 106 9.80 -6.00 0.51
N SER A 107 11.09 -5.67 0.43
CA SER A 107 11.94 -5.65 1.62
C SER A 107 11.44 -4.65 2.67
N LEU A 108 10.91 -3.50 2.24
CA LEU A 108 10.29 -2.52 3.14
C LEU A 108 8.95 -3.03 3.71
N ALA A 109 8.14 -3.67 2.88
CA ALA A 109 6.88 -4.27 3.31
C ALA A 109 7.10 -5.37 4.35
N GLU A 110 8.14 -6.20 4.19
CA GLU A 110 8.50 -7.27 5.14
C GLU A 110 8.90 -6.72 6.51
N VAL A 111 9.60 -5.58 6.54
CA VAL A 111 9.89 -4.87 7.80
C VAL A 111 8.59 -4.47 8.50
N TYR A 112 7.63 -3.87 7.80
CA TYR A 112 6.38 -3.42 8.43
C TYR A 112 5.36 -4.54 8.66
N ALA A 113 5.48 -5.68 7.99
CA ALA A 113 4.65 -6.86 8.22
C ALA A 113 5.11 -7.70 9.43
N SER A 114 6.30 -7.41 9.98
CA SER A 114 6.84 -8.16 11.13
C SER A 114 5.98 -7.96 12.39
N ASP A 115 5.90 -9.00 13.24
CA ASP A 115 5.03 -9.03 14.43
C ASP A 115 5.32 -7.90 15.43
N ASP A 116 6.56 -7.41 15.48
CA ASP A 116 7.02 -6.34 16.37
C ASP A 116 6.97 -4.93 15.73
N ALA A 117 6.55 -4.83 14.46
CA ALA A 117 6.64 -3.59 13.69
C ALA A 117 5.42 -2.66 13.85
N GLN A 118 4.36 -3.06 14.56
CA GLN A 118 3.13 -2.29 14.65
C GLN A 118 3.36 -0.85 15.19
N GLN A 119 4.10 -0.71 16.29
CA GLN A 119 4.37 0.61 16.87
C GLN A 119 5.27 1.45 15.96
N LYS A 120 6.29 0.82 15.35
CA LYS A 120 7.17 1.45 14.38
C LYS A 120 6.38 1.97 13.18
N PHE A 121 5.52 1.15 12.61
CA PHE A 121 4.64 1.52 11.50
C PHE A 121 3.80 2.74 11.82
N VAL A 122 3.14 2.77 12.99
CA VAL A 122 2.32 3.92 13.41
C VAL A 122 3.16 5.19 13.53
N SER A 123 4.32 5.10 14.18
CA SER A 123 5.23 6.25 14.34
C SER A 123 5.72 6.78 12.98
N ASP A 124 6.16 5.89 12.10
CA ASP A 124 6.70 6.26 10.79
C ASP A 124 5.60 6.81 9.88
N PHE A 125 4.38 6.25 9.95
CA PHE A 125 3.22 6.80 9.24
C PHE A 125 2.90 8.23 9.67
N VAL A 126 2.83 8.48 10.98
CA VAL A 126 2.53 9.82 11.52
C VAL A 126 3.61 10.81 11.14
N ALA A 127 4.88 10.43 11.22
CA ALA A 127 6.00 11.28 10.81
C ALA A 127 5.94 11.63 9.32
N ALA A 128 5.67 10.65 8.46
CA ALA A 128 5.52 10.87 7.03
C ALA A 128 4.28 11.73 6.70
N TRP A 129 3.18 11.55 7.44
CA TRP A 129 1.97 12.36 7.29
C TRP A 129 2.24 13.83 7.66
N ASP A 130 2.82 14.07 8.84
CA ASP A 130 3.18 15.41 9.31
C ASP A 130 4.12 16.13 8.34
N LYS A 131 5.12 15.41 7.81
CA LYS A 131 6.00 15.93 6.76
C LYS A 131 5.21 16.42 5.55
N VAL A 132 4.29 15.62 5.00
CA VAL A 132 3.48 16.00 3.84
C VAL A 132 2.60 17.21 4.15
N MET A 133 2.03 17.27 5.35
CA MET A 133 1.16 18.38 5.78
C MET A 133 1.91 19.71 5.91
N ASN A 134 3.24 19.71 6.03
CA ASN A 134 4.05 20.92 6.20
C ASN A 134 4.92 21.27 4.97
N LEU A 135 4.75 20.60 3.81
CA LEU A 135 5.59 20.83 2.62
C LEU A 135 5.50 22.27 2.05
N ASP A 136 4.42 23.00 2.33
CA ASP A 136 4.19 24.38 1.86
C ASP A 136 4.39 25.45 2.94
N ARG A 137 4.79 25.05 4.16
CA ARG A 137 5.03 25.94 5.30
C ARG A 137 6.39 26.64 5.22
N PHE A 138 6.60 27.38 4.14
CA PHE A 138 7.82 28.18 3.91
C PHE A 138 7.97 29.38 4.87
N ASP A 139 6.97 29.62 5.71
CA ASP A 139 6.92 30.68 6.72
C ASP A 139 7.59 30.29 8.05
N LEU A 140 7.82 28.99 8.28
CA LEU A 140 8.49 28.45 9.47
C LEU A 140 9.99 28.22 9.23
#